data_AF-A0AA42YGR4-F1
#
_entry.id   AF-A0AA42YGR4-F1
#
_cell.length_a   1.000
_cell.length_b   1.000
_cell.length_c   1.000
_cell.angle_alpha   90.00
_cell.angle_beta   90.00
_cell.angle_gamma   90.00
#
_symmetry.space_group_name_H-M   'P 1'
#
loop_
_entity.id
_entity.type
_entity.pdbx_description
1 polymer ?
#
loop_
_entity_poly.entity_id
_entity_poly.type
_entity_poly.pdbx_seq_one_letter_code
_entity_poly.pdbx_strand_id
1 'polypeptide(L)'
;MSATASFRDPIHGFISADALETALIDSRPVQRLRWIRQLGMAYLVFPGAEHSRFSHVLGVMHLAGRVYDALAAAGDGLLEPGPASRDRRLVRAAALLHDVGHPPFSHSAEELFEEPISHEEMTCRLLALDAIAAAFA
;
A
#
# COMPACT_ATOMS: atom_id res chain seq x y z
N MET A 1 -11.45 21.57 -3.14
CA MET A 1 -10.00 21.29 -3.24
C MET A 1 -9.78 19.95 -2.59
N SER A 2 -9.39 18.92 -3.34
CA SER A 2 -9.15 17.60 -2.74
C SER A 2 -7.92 17.69 -1.84
N ALA A 3 -8.05 17.29 -0.58
CA ALA A 3 -6.95 17.37 0.38
C ALA A 3 -5.82 16.41 -0.03
N THR A 4 -4.61 16.93 -0.16
CA THR A 4 -3.38 16.15 -0.28
C THR A 4 -2.84 15.85 1.12
N ALA A 5 -2.62 14.58 1.45
CA ALA A 5 -2.06 14.20 2.75
C ALA A 5 -0.52 14.10 2.71
N SER A 6 0.10 14.31 3.87
CA SER A 6 1.54 14.09 4.06
C SER A 6 1.77 13.29 5.34
N PHE A 7 2.62 12.27 5.24
CA PHE A 7 2.92 11.34 6.33
C PHE A 7 4.41 11.42 6.67
N ARG A 8 4.73 11.59 7.96
CA ARG A 8 6.12 11.48 8.43
C ARG A 8 6.47 10.00 8.57
N ASP A 9 7.38 9.54 7.73
CA ASP A 9 7.89 8.18 7.71
C ASP A 9 9.34 8.13 8.22
N PRO A 10 9.69 7.21 9.15
CA PRO A 10 11.03 7.16 9.73
C PRO A 10 12.12 6.76 8.72
N ILE A 11 11.77 6.09 7.62
CA ILE A 11 12.71 5.58 6.61
C ILE A 11 12.86 6.58 5.44
N HIS A 12 11.74 7.14 4.98
CA HIS A 12 11.66 7.92 3.74
C HIS A 12 11.46 9.42 3.93
N GLY A 13 11.35 9.92 5.16
CA GLY A 13 11.16 11.35 5.39
C GLY A 13 9.68 11.73 5.39
N PHE A 14 9.26 12.56 4.43
CA PHE A 14 7.85 12.86 4.20
C PHE A 14 7.35 12.12 2.96
N ILE A 15 6.27 11.36 3.12
CA ILE A 15 5.57 10.70 2.02
C ILE A 15 4.33 11.54 1.72
N SER A 16 4.23 12.04 0.49
CA SER A 16 3.06 12.80 0.02
C SER A 16 2.10 11.87 -0.72
N ALA A 17 0.80 12.10 -0.52
CA ALA A 17 -0.29 11.41 -1.17
C ALA A 17 -1.15 12.41 -1.97
N ASP A 18 -1.48 12.05 -3.21
CA ASP A 18 -2.44 12.81 -4.02
C ASP A 18 -3.89 12.59 -3.53
N ALA A 19 -4.85 13.18 -4.24
CA ALA A 19 -6.27 13.06 -3.91
C ALA A 19 -6.79 11.61 -3.90
N LEU A 20 -6.41 10.82 -4.91
CA LEU A 20 -6.83 9.42 -5.05
C LEU A 20 -6.16 8.58 -3.95
N GLU A 21 -4.86 8.76 -3.77
CA GLU A 21 -4.08 8.06 -2.76
C GLU A 21 -4.60 8.36 -1.35
N THR A 22 -4.97 9.61 -1.08
CA THR A 22 -5.57 10.00 0.21
C THR A 22 -6.91 9.30 0.42
N ALA A 23 -7.79 9.28 -0.59
CA ALA A 23 -9.07 8.56 -0.50
C ALA A 23 -8.89 7.04 -0.28
N LEU A 24 -7.91 6.43 -0.97
CA LEU A 24 -7.57 5.02 -0.76
C LEU A 24 -6.99 4.77 0.63
N ILE A 25 -6.08 5.64 1.10
CA ILE A 25 -5.49 5.54 2.45
C ILE A 25 -6.59 5.60 3.52
N ASP A 26 -7.59 6.46 3.35
CA ASP A 26 -8.70 6.63 4.30
C ASP A 26 -9.76 5.52 4.19
N SER A 27 -9.67 4.64 3.20
CA SER A 27 -10.56 3.48 3.07
C SER A 27 -10.38 2.48 4.20
N ARG A 28 -11.47 1.78 4.55
CA ARG A 28 -11.46 0.74 5.61
C ARG A 28 -10.40 -0.35 5.37
N PRO A 29 -10.22 -0.90 4.15
CA PRO A 29 -9.20 -1.93 3.92
C PRO A 29 -7.77 -1.46 4.20
N VAL A 30 -7.43 -0.22 3.85
CA VAL A 30 -6.07 0.31 4.10
C VAL A 30 -5.89 0.69 5.57
N GLN A 31 -6.87 1.35 6.20
CA GLN A 31 -6.78 1.72 7.62
C GLN A 31 -6.67 0.49 8.55
N ARG A 32 -7.28 -0.64 8.16
CA ARG A 32 -7.15 -1.92 8.88
C ARG A 32 -5.69 -2.35 9.05
N LEU A 33 -4.82 -2.06 8.08
CA LEU A 33 -3.41 -2.47 8.11
C LEU A 33 -2.61 -1.86 9.27
N ARG A 34 -3.13 -0.81 9.93
CA ARG A 34 -2.51 -0.25 11.15
C ARG A 34 -2.44 -1.26 12.29
N TRP A 35 -3.34 -2.23 12.29
CA TRP A 35 -3.50 -3.22 13.35
C TRP A 35 -2.85 -4.57 13.00
N ILE A 36 -2.17 -4.66 11.85
CA ILE A 36 -1.52 -5.87 11.38
C ILE A 36 -0.01 -5.62 11.39
N ARG A 37 0.71 -6.33 12.25
CA ARG A 37 2.17 -6.25 12.32
C ARG A 37 2.78 -6.88 11.08
N GLN A 38 3.76 -6.23 10.47
CA GLN A 38 4.45 -6.73 9.27
C GLN A 38 4.99 -8.16 9.50
N LEU A 39 5.65 -8.38 10.64
CA LEU A 39 6.39 -9.61 10.93
C LEU A 39 5.66 -10.56 11.90
N GLY A 40 4.33 -10.49 11.97
CA GLY A 40 3.53 -11.39 12.79
C GLY A 40 3.95 -11.37 14.26
N MET A 41 4.38 -12.53 14.80
CA MET A 41 4.81 -12.69 16.19
C MET A 41 6.29 -12.38 16.45
N ALA A 42 7.06 -11.96 15.43
CA ALA A 42 8.49 -11.67 15.60
C ALA A 42 8.79 -10.64 16.70
N TYR A 43 7.84 -9.76 17.02
CA TYR A 43 7.96 -8.78 18.11
C TYR A 43 8.19 -9.42 19.49
N LEU A 44 7.82 -10.69 19.68
CA LEU A 44 8.08 -11.43 20.92
C LEU A 44 9.57 -11.76 21.12
N VAL A 45 10.36 -11.75 20.05
CA VAL A 45 11.81 -12.00 20.07
C VAL A 45 12.58 -10.69 19.79
N PHE A 46 12.07 -9.88 18.87
CA PHE A 46 12.66 -8.62 18.43
C PHE A 46 11.73 -7.45 18.78
N PRO A 47 11.92 -6.77 19.93
CA PRO A 47 10.98 -5.74 20.40
C PRO A 47 10.86 -4.52 19.47
N GLY A 48 11.78 -4.33 18.51
CA GLY A 48 11.65 -3.31 17.45
C GLY A 48 10.76 -3.71 16.27
N ALA A 49 10.37 -4.98 16.15
CA ALA A 49 9.56 -5.52 15.05
C ALA A 49 8.05 -5.23 15.23
N GLU A 50 7.71 -4.01 15.66
CA GLU A 50 6.32 -3.59 15.94
C GLU A 50 5.65 -2.84 14.78
N HIS A 51 6.41 -2.53 13.72
CA HIS A 51 5.90 -1.81 12.56
C HIS A 51 4.72 -2.55 11.91
N SER A 52 3.75 -1.76 11.45
CA SER A 52 2.53 -2.26 10.84
C SER A 52 2.66 -2.36 9.33
N ARG A 53 1.79 -3.18 8.72
CA ARG A 53 1.65 -3.21 7.26
C ARG A 53 1.24 -1.86 6.69
N PHE A 54 0.54 -1.03 7.46
CA PHE A 54 0.18 0.33 7.05
C PHE A 54 1.42 1.18 6.74
N SER A 55 2.41 1.21 7.65
CA SER A 55 3.66 1.95 7.39
C SER A 55 4.43 1.36 6.20
N HIS A 56 4.40 0.03 6.05
CA HIS A 56 5.02 -0.63 4.92
C HIS A 56 4.42 -0.19 3.58
N VAL A 57 3.09 -0.29 3.41
CA VAL A 57 2.45 0.04 2.12
C VAL A 57 2.57 1.52 1.73
N LEU A 58 2.64 2.44 2.71
CA LEU A 58 2.96 3.84 2.43
C LEU A 58 4.36 3.99 1.84
N GLY A 59 5.34 3.29 2.41
CA GLY A 59 6.71 3.23 1.90
C GLY A 59 6.79 2.62 0.51
N VAL A 60 6.08 1.51 0.26
CA VAL A 60 6.04 0.86 -1.06
C VAL A 60 5.41 1.78 -2.11
N MET A 61 4.28 2.43 -1.79
CA MET A 61 3.67 3.46 -2.65
C MET A 61 4.65 4.58 -2.99
N HIS A 62 5.37 5.09 -1.99
CA HIS A 62 6.40 6.12 -2.19
C HIS A 62 7.50 5.67 -3.15
N LEU A 63 8.09 4.50 -2.89
CA LEU A 63 9.18 3.95 -3.70
C LEU A 63 8.73 3.60 -5.11
N ALA A 64 7.53 3.03 -5.28
CA ALA A 64 6.98 2.71 -6.60
C ALA A 64 6.89 3.95 -7.51
N GLY A 65 6.47 5.09 -6.95
CA GLY A 65 6.47 6.36 -7.67
C GLY A 65 7.88 6.81 -8.08
N ARG A 66 8.86 6.69 -7.17
CA ARG A 66 10.25 7.06 -7.45
C ARG A 66 10.90 6.17 -8.51
N VAL A 67 10.65 4.87 -8.45
CA VAL A 67 11.14 3.90 -9.45
C VAL A 67 10.51 4.20 -10.81
N TYR A 68 9.19 4.44 -10.85
CA TYR A 68 8.51 4.83 -12.08
C TYR A 68 9.14 6.08 -12.70
N ASP A 69 9.33 7.14 -11.91
CA ASP A 69 9.92 8.40 -12.40
C ASP A 69 11.36 8.21 -12.89
N ALA A 70 12.15 7.38 -12.22
CA ALA A 70 13.51 7.05 -12.64
C ALA A 70 13.54 6.28 -13.97
N LEU A 71 12.64 5.30 -14.15
CA LEU A 71 12.50 4.56 -15.41
C LEU A 71 12.02 5.45 -16.55
N ALA A 72 11.05 6.34 -16.28
CA ALA A 72 10.56 7.30 -17.26
C ALA A 72 11.65 8.28 -17.72
N ALA A 73 12.54 8.71 -16.80
CA ALA A 73 13.66 9.57 -17.14
C ALA A 73 14.79 8.84 -17.91
N ALA A 74 14.96 7.54 -17.70
CA ALA A 74 16.01 6.75 -18.34
C ALA A 74 15.59 6.13 -19.69
N GLY A 75 14.29 5.99 -19.93
CA GLY A 75 13.74 5.33 -21.12
C GLY A 75 13.50 6.26 -22.30
N ASP A 76 13.12 5.68 -23.43
CA ASP A 76 12.94 6.37 -24.72
C ASP A 76 11.53 7.00 -24.87
N GLY A 77 10.98 7.55 -23.78
CA GLY A 77 9.66 8.19 -23.80
C GLY A 77 8.44 7.24 -23.75
N LEU A 78 8.65 5.96 -23.39
CA LEU A 78 7.56 4.99 -23.21
C LEU A 78 6.69 5.25 -21.96
N LEU A 79 7.21 5.97 -20.98
CA LEU A 79 6.54 6.30 -19.73
C LEU A 79 6.46 7.81 -19.58
N GLU A 80 5.27 8.31 -19.25
CA GLU A 80 5.08 9.73 -18.96
C GLU A 80 5.52 10.01 -17.50
N PRO A 81 6.56 10.83 -17.26
CA PRO A 81 7.02 11.10 -15.91
C PRO A 81 6.09 12.04 -15.14
N GLY A 82 6.21 12.03 -13.82
CA GLY A 82 5.63 13.06 -12.97
C GLY A 82 4.18 12.80 -12.55
N PRO A 83 3.66 13.64 -11.63
CA PRO A 83 2.48 13.32 -10.83
C PRO A 83 1.15 13.28 -11.62
N ALA A 84 1.10 13.90 -12.79
CA ALA A 84 -0.10 13.89 -13.64
C ALA A 84 -0.25 12.59 -14.45
N SER A 85 0.84 11.80 -14.58
CA SER A 85 0.83 10.55 -15.34
C SER A 85 -0.16 9.55 -14.75
N ARG A 86 -1.11 9.12 -15.59
CA ARG A 86 -2.12 8.12 -15.21
C ARG A 86 -1.46 6.83 -14.76
N ASP A 87 -0.48 6.34 -15.51
CA ASP A 87 0.16 5.06 -15.23
C ASP A 87 1.01 5.12 -13.96
N ARG A 88 1.70 6.23 -13.72
CA ARG A 88 2.39 6.47 -12.44
C ARG A 88 1.44 6.40 -11.25
N ARG A 89 0.28 7.06 -11.36
CA ARG A 89 -0.76 7.06 -10.31
C ARG A 89 -1.32 5.67 -10.08
N LEU A 90 -1.57 4.90 -11.14
CA LEU A 90 -2.04 3.51 -11.04
C LEU A 90 -0.99 2.60 -10.41
N VAL A 91 0.29 2.72 -10.78
CA VAL A 91 1.38 1.95 -10.17
C VAL A 91 1.49 2.25 -8.68
N ARG A 92 1.39 3.52 -8.27
CA ARG A 92 1.40 3.91 -6.86
C ARG A 92 0.18 3.42 -6.11
N ALA A 93 -1.02 3.49 -6.70
CA ALA A 93 -2.24 2.94 -6.10
C ALA A 93 -2.16 1.41 -5.94
N ALA A 94 -1.67 0.69 -6.94
CA ALA A 94 -1.45 -0.75 -6.86
C ALA A 94 -0.44 -1.09 -5.74
N ALA A 95 0.67 -0.36 -5.67
CA ALA A 95 1.67 -0.51 -4.61
C ALA A 95 1.11 -0.24 -3.20
N LEU A 96 0.23 0.75 -3.05
CA LEU A 96 -0.46 1.03 -1.78
C LEU A 96 -1.40 -0.12 -1.37
N LEU A 97 -2.06 -0.75 -2.35
CA LEU A 97 -3.12 -1.72 -2.10
C LEU A 97 -2.65 -3.18 -2.10
N HIS A 98 -1.42 -3.49 -2.55
CA HIS A 98 -0.99 -4.88 -2.79
C HIS A 98 -1.14 -5.81 -1.57
N ASP A 99 -0.98 -5.24 -0.37
CA ASP A 99 -0.89 -5.95 0.91
C ASP A 99 -2.18 -5.89 1.76
N VAL A 100 -3.27 -5.33 1.23
CA VAL A 100 -4.53 -5.16 2.00
C VAL A 100 -5.17 -6.48 2.43
N GLY A 101 -4.89 -7.56 1.69
CA GLY A 101 -5.41 -8.90 1.92
C GLY A 101 -4.80 -9.67 3.08
N HIS A 102 -3.73 -9.17 3.70
CA HIS A 102 -3.09 -9.91 4.79
C HIS A 102 -4.02 -10.10 6.00
N PRO A 103 -4.04 -11.30 6.60
CA PRO A 103 -4.78 -11.58 7.83
C PRO A 103 -4.06 -11.04 9.08
N PRO A 104 -4.72 -11.06 10.27
CA PRO A 104 -4.00 -10.91 11.53
C PRO A 104 -2.81 -11.87 11.60
N PHE A 105 -1.69 -11.46 12.21
CA PHE A 105 -0.44 -12.22 12.23
C PHE A 105 0.23 -12.48 10.87
N SER A 106 -0.21 -11.82 9.79
CA SER A 106 0.46 -11.88 8.49
C SER A 106 0.53 -13.32 7.95
N HIS A 107 1.60 -13.71 7.26
CA HIS A 107 1.75 -15.05 6.70
C HIS A 107 1.53 -16.18 7.71
N SER A 108 1.80 -15.95 9.00
CA SER A 108 1.60 -16.96 10.04
C SER A 108 0.14 -17.42 10.17
N ALA A 109 -0.85 -16.65 9.71
CA ALA A 109 -2.25 -17.04 9.77
C ALA A 109 -2.81 -17.58 8.45
N GLU A 110 -2.12 -17.38 7.31
CA GLU A 110 -2.61 -17.83 6.00
C GLU A 110 -2.80 -19.36 5.96
N GLU A 111 -1.91 -20.11 6.61
CA GLU A 111 -1.95 -21.57 6.71
C GLU A 111 -2.91 -22.09 7.80
N LEU A 112 -3.46 -21.21 8.64
CA LEU A 112 -4.33 -21.59 9.76
C LEU A 112 -5.82 -21.60 9.38
N PHE A 113 -6.19 -21.08 8.21
CA PHE A 113 -7.57 -21.11 7.72
C PHE A 113 -7.96 -22.52 7.27
N GLU A 114 -9.22 -22.92 7.55
CA GLU A 114 -9.76 -24.22 7.12
C GLU A 114 -9.70 -24.38 5.59
N GLU A 115 -9.95 -23.29 4.87
CA GLU A 115 -9.69 -23.14 3.45
C GLU A 115 -8.57 -22.11 3.26
N PRO A 116 -7.32 -22.55 3.01
CA PRO A 116 -6.20 -21.64 2.83
C PRO A 116 -6.46 -20.68 1.67
N ILE A 117 -6.30 -19.39 1.96
CA ILE A 117 -6.35 -18.32 0.97
C ILE A 117 -5.11 -17.47 1.13
N SER A 118 -4.42 -17.23 0.02
CA SER A 118 -3.25 -16.36 0.02
C SER A 118 -3.68 -14.90 0.22
N HIS A 119 -2.82 -14.09 0.81
CA HIS A 119 -3.11 -12.66 0.97
C HIS A 119 -3.27 -11.96 -0.39
N GLU A 120 -2.61 -12.41 -1.45
CA GLU A 120 -2.77 -11.87 -2.80
C GLU A 120 -4.17 -12.15 -3.36
N GLU A 121 -4.69 -13.37 -3.18
CA GLU A 121 -6.06 -13.69 -3.58
C GLU A 121 -7.06 -12.90 -2.75
N MET A 122 -6.84 -12.78 -1.44
CA MET A 122 -7.66 -11.94 -0.58
C MET A 122 -7.59 -10.46 -0.99
N THR A 123 -6.41 -9.95 -1.37
CA THR A 123 -6.24 -8.59 -1.92
C THR A 123 -7.15 -8.41 -3.13
N CYS A 124 -7.11 -9.32 -4.10
CA CYS A 124 -8.00 -9.26 -5.28
C CYS A 124 -9.48 -9.20 -4.89
N ARG A 125 -9.92 -9.98 -3.89
CA ARG A 125 -11.30 -9.93 -3.40
C ARG A 125 -11.64 -8.59 -2.74
N LEU A 126 -10.74 -8.03 -1.94
CA LEU A 126 -10.94 -6.74 -1.26
C LEU A 126 -10.95 -5.55 -2.21
N LEU A 127 -10.22 -5.62 -3.33
CA LEU A 127 -10.23 -4.59 -4.37
C LEU A 127 -11.61 -4.42 -5.01
N ALA A 128 -12.45 -5.46 -4.99
CA ALA A 128 -13.82 -5.43 -5.52
C ALA A 128 -14.83 -4.76 -4.58
N LEU A 129 -14.42 -4.34 -3.37
CA LEU A 129 -15.31 -3.64 -2.43
C LEU A 129 -15.60 -2.21 -2.90
N ASP A 130 -16.84 -1.77 -2.70
CA ASP A 130 -17.27 -0.38 -2.98
C ASP A 130 -16.37 0.66 -2.29
N ALA A 131 -15.84 0.33 -1.11
CA ALA A 131 -14.93 1.19 -0.36
C ALA A 131 -13.62 1.50 -1.10
N ILE A 132 -13.20 0.64 -2.04
CA ILE A 132 -12.05 0.87 -2.91
C ILE A 132 -12.52 1.44 -4.25
N ALA A 133 -13.57 0.85 -4.84
CA ALA A 133 -14.08 1.28 -6.15
C ALA A 133 -14.51 2.77 -6.14
N ALA A 134 -15.12 3.24 -5.05
CA ALA A 134 -15.56 4.63 -4.91
C ALA A 134 -14.40 5.64 -4.91
N ALA A 135 -13.17 5.23 -4.61
CA ALA A 135 -12.01 6.11 -4.69
C ALA A 135 -11.57 6.40 -6.14
N PHE A 136 -11.94 5.52 -7.08
CA PHE A 136 -11.64 5.64 -8.52
C PHE A 136 -12.80 6.23 -9.34
N ALA A 137 -13.95 6.48 -8.72
CA ALA A 137 -15.12 7.12 -9.34
C ALA A 137 -14.96 8.64 -9.44
#